data_AF-A0A1R1PYE0-F1
#
_entry.id   AF-A0A1R1PYE0-F1
#
_cell.length_a   1.000
_cell.length_b   1.000
_cell.length_c   1.000
_cell.angle_alpha   90.00
_cell.angle_beta   90.00
_cell.angle_gamma   90.00
#
_symmetry.space_group_name_H-M   'P 1'
#
loop_
_entity.id
_entity.type
_entity.pdbx_description
1 polymer ?
#
loop_
_entity_poly.entity_id
_entity_poly.type
_entity_poly.pdbx_seq_one_letter_code
_entity_poly.pdbx_strand_id
1 'polypeptide(L)'
;MTAEQTNAIRDLIERLGGQYTLFDTDSDAPNGSESGSTSASTKKAHEFWDTQPVQRQDRKIAKDGPIHPDIPLEKVPREPVTLPEGYYWSEINVDDEAQLKEIHNLLSVNYVEDVDEMFR
;
A
#
# COMPACT_ATOMS: atom_id res chain seq x y z
N MET A 1 9.24 1.87 25.78
CA MET A 1 8.15 2.69 25.21
C MET A 1 7.34 3.28 26.36
N THR A 2 7.13 4.59 26.35
CA THR A 2 6.41 5.30 27.41
C THR A 2 4.90 5.24 27.16
N ALA A 3 4.10 5.32 28.23
CA ALA A 3 2.64 5.24 28.15
C ALA A 3 2.00 6.30 27.22
N GLU A 4 2.67 7.45 27.03
CA GLU A 4 2.27 8.48 26.08
C GLU A 4 2.37 8.03 24.63
N GLN A 5 3.39 7.26 24.26
CA GLN A 5 3.56 6.78 22.88
C GLN A 5 2.52 5.72 22.54
N THR A 6 2.18 4.85 23.50
CA THR A 6 1.13 3.83 23.32
C THR A 6 -0.26 4.47 23.17
N ASN A 7 -0.53 5.57 23.90
CA ASN A 7 -1.80 6.27 23.79
C ASN A 7 -1.91 7.08 22.50
N ALA A 8 -0.82 7.69 22.03
CA ALA A 8 -0.79 8.39 20.73
C ALA A 8 -1.04 7.45 19.55
N ILE A 9 -0.51 6.21 19.61
CA ILE A 9 -0.75 5.18 18.60
C ILE A 9 -2.21 4.71 18.63
N ARG A 10 -2.80 4.52 19.83
CA ARG A 10 -4.22 4.18 19.97
C ARG A 10 -5.15 5.25 19.39
N ASP A 11 -4.87 6.52 19.68
CA ASP A 11 -5.67 7.66 19.21
C ASP A 11 -5.56 7.84 17.69
N LEU A 12 -4.40 7.53 17.10
CA LEU A 12 -4.22 7.49 15.65
C LEU A 12 -5.02 6.36 14.99
N ILE A 13 -5.04 5.17 15.60
CA ILE A 13 -5.77 4.00 15.09
C ILE A 13 -7.30 4.23 15.17
N GLU A 14 -7.81 4.86 16.23
CA GLU A 14 -9.23 5.21 16.33
C GLU A 14 -9.63 6.33 15.35
N ARG A 15 -8.78 7.33 15.14
CA ARG A 15 -9.00 8.38 14.12
C ARG A 15 -8.95 7.85 12.68
N LEU A 16 -8.29 6.72 12.47
CA LEU A 16 -8.19 6.05 11.17
C LEU A 16 -9.27 4.98 10.92
N GLY A 17 -10.28 4.89 11.79
CA GLY A 17 -11.59 4.35 11.43
C GLY A 17 -11.56 3.03 10.66
N GLY A 18 -11.05 1.97 11.29
CA GLY A 18 -11.50 0.59 11.11
C GLY A 18 -11.80 0.11 9.68
N GLN A 19 -10.89 0.33 8.72
CA GLN A 19 -10.96 -0.29 7.39
C GLN A 19 -9.61 -0.86 6.97
N TYR A 20 -9.10 -1.81 7.76
CA TYR A 20 -8.28 -2.88 7.18
C TYR A 20 -9.26 -3.95 6.70
N THR A 21 -9.75 -3.81 5.46
CA THR A 21 -10.41 -4.92 4.77
C THR A 21 -9.32 -5.79 4.17
N LEU A 22 -9.06 -6.90 4.86
CA LEU A 22 -8.33 -8.07 4.38
C LEU A 22 -8.88 -8.44 2.98
N PHE A 23 -8.00 -8.63 2.01
CA PHE A 23 -8.41 -9.08 0.68
C PHE A 23 -8.94 -10.52 0.80
N ASP A 24 -10.25 -10.71 0.73
CA ASP A 24 -10.86 -12.03 0.61
C ASP A 24 -10.47 -12.64 -0.75
N THR A 25 -9.51 -13.56 -0.74
CA THR A 25 -9.35 -14.56 -1.81
C THR A 25 -10.27 -15.74 -1.50
N ASP A 26 -11.50 -15.72 -2.01
CA ASP A 26 -12.33 -16.93 -2.04
C ASP A 26 -11.82 -17.86 -3.16
N SER A 27 -11.13 -18.96 -2.84
CA SER A 27 -11.60 -20.22 -2.24
C SER A 27 -12.26 -21.15 -3.28
N ASP A 28 -11.66 -22.33 -3.46
CA ASP A 28 -12.29 -23.47 -4.12
C ASP A 28 -13.62 -23.76 -3.41
N ALA A 29 -14.73 -23.59 -4.15
CA ALA A 29 -16.11 -23.85 -3.75
C ALA A 29 -16.31 -25.29 -3.20
N PRO A 30 -17.36 -25.61 -2.38
CA PRO A 30 -18.72 -25.07 -2.55
C PRO A 30 -19.63 -24.87 -1.31
N ASN A 31 -20.66 -24.05 -1.57
CA ASN A 31 -22.04 -24.08 -1.03
C ASN A 31 -22.35 -23.35 0.29
N GLY A 32 -23.32 -22.42 0.22
CA GLY A 32 -24.05 -21.91 1.39
C GLY A 32 -24.43 -20.43 1.29
N SER A 33 -25.72 -20.15 1.16
CA SER A 33 -26.35 -18.82 1.14
C SER A 33 -26.16 -18.02 2.44
N GLU A 34 -25.94 -16.70 2.34
CA GLU A 34 -26.86 -15.64 2.83
C GLU A 34 -26.21 -14.23 2.85
N SER A 35 -26.81 -13.32 2.07
CA SER A 35 -27.07 -11.90 2.35
C SER A 35 -26.09 -11.11 3.26
N GLY A 36 -25.19 -10.34 2.65
CA GLY A 36 -24.36 -9.32 3.32
C GLY A 36 -24.38 -7.97 2.59
N SER A 37 -25.35 -7.12 2.94
CA SER A 37 -25.39 -5.66 2.81
C SER A 37 -24.65 -4.99 1.63
N THR A 38 -25.40 -4.67 0.56
CA THR A 38 -25.04 -3.59 -0.36
C THR A 38 -25.13 -2.25 0.39
N SER A 39 -24.10 -1.89 1.14
CA SER A 39 -23.92 -0.50 1.55
C SER A 39 -23.42 0.28 0.34
N ALA A 40 -24.19 1.28 -0.06
CA ALA A 40 -23.88 2.13 -1.19
C ALA A 40 -22.45 2.68 -1.01
N SER A 41 -21.55 2.21 -1.87
CA SER A 41 -20.14 2.61 -1.90
C SER A 41 -20.06 4.11 -2.16
N THR A 42 -20.04 4.92 -1.11
CA THR A 42 -19.50 6.27 -1.18
C THR A 42 -18.08 6.11 -1.70
N LYS A 43 -17.85 6.52 -2.96
CA LYS A 43 -16.55 6.45 -3.62
C LYS A 43 -15.52 7.05 -2.68
N LYS A 44 -14.71 6.21 -2.03
CA LYS A 44 -13.67 6.69 -1.13
C LYS A 44 -12.68 7.45 -2.00
N ALA A 45 -12.50 8.75 -1.72
CA ALA A 45 -11.49 9.53 -2.41
C ALA A 45 -10.12 9.03 -1.95
N HIS A 46 -9.21 8.81 -2.89
CA HIS A 46 -7.86 8.35 -2.60
C HIS A 46 -6.90 9.47 -2.96
N GLU A 47 -6.55 10.31 -1.99
CA GLU A 47 -5.77 11.55 -2.22
C GLU A 47 -4.48 11.31 -3.01
N PHE A 48 -3.80 10.18 -2.77
CA PHE A 48 -2.62 9.79 -3.53
C PHE A 48 -2.98 9.18 -4.90
N TRP A 49 -3.76 8.10 -4.94
CA TRP A 49 -4.03 7.36 -6.18
C TRP A 49 -4.81 8.17 -7.22
N ASP A 50 -5.61 9.15 -6.80
CA ASP A 50 -6.32 10.05 -7.69
C ASP A 50 -5.37 10.99 -8.47
N THR A 51 -4.12 11.15 -8.04
CA THR A 51 -3.06 11.90 -8.76
C THR A 51 -2.26 11.05 -9.74
N GLN A 52 -2.34 9.72 -9.63
CA GLN A 52 -1.50 8.80 -10.38
C GLN A 52 -2.17 8.42 -11.71
N PRO A 53 -1.37 8.10 -12.74
CA PRO A 53 -1.88 7.63 -14.04
C PRO A 53 -2.36 6.18 -13.97
N VAL A 54 -3.35 5.90 -13.12
CA VAL A 54 -3.96 4.59 -12.94
C VAL A 54 -5.42 4.59 -13.38
N GLN A 55 -5.95 3.41 -13.70
CA GLN A 55 -7.36 3.27 -14.05
C GLN A 55 -8.24 3.68 -12.87
N ARG A 56 -9.16 4.62 -13.11
CA ARG A 56 -10.15 5.02 -12.11
C ARG A 56 -11.38 4.13 -12.20
N GLN A 57 -11.95 3.81 -11.04
CA GLN A 57 -13.13 2.95 -10.91
C GLN A 57 -14.38 3.55 -11.59
N ASP A 58 -14.42 4.87 -11.78
CA ASP A 58 -15.56 5.58 -12.34
C ASP A 58 -15.48 5.83 -13.86
N ARG A 59 -14.37 5.44 -14.50
CA ARG A 59 -14.18 5.62 -15.95
C ARG A 59 -14.21 4.29 -16.69
N LYS A 60 -15.04 4.21 -17.73
CA LYS A 60 -15.03 3.09 -18.67
C LYS A 60 -13.86 3.24 -19.65
N ILE A 61 -13.09 2.18 -19.82
CA ILE A 61 -12.01 2.12 -20.82
C ILE A 61 -12.64 1.81 -22.19
N ALA A 62 -12.37 2.67 -23.18
CA ALA A 62 -12.84 2.46 -24.55
C ALA A 62 -11.77 1.78 -25.44
N LYS A 63 -10.50 1.93 -25.10
CA LYS A 63 -9.35 1.39 -25.85
C LYS A 63 -8.15 1.27 -24.93
N ASP A 64 -7.36 0.21 -25.12
CA ASP A 64 -6.11 -0.01 -24.41
C ASP A 64 -5.01 0.94 -24.90
N GLY A 65 -4.22 1.47 -23.97
CA GLY A 65 -3.09 2.34 -24.25
C GLY A 65 -2.62 3.16 -23.04
N PRO A 66 -1.58 4.00 -23.23
CA PRO A 66 -1.08 4.88 -22.18
C PRO A 66 -2.15 5.84 -21.65
N ILE A 67 -2.19 6.03 -20.33
CA ILE A 67 -3.11 6.98 -19.67
C ILE A 67 -2.62 8.43 -19.84
N HIS A 68 -1.30 8.62 -19.90
CA HIS A 68 -0.64 9.89 -20.17
C HIS A 68 0.34 9.76 -21.33
N PRO A 69 0.60 10.86 -22.07
CA PRO A 69 1.66 10.89 -23.08
C PRO A 69 3.04 10.80 -22.42
N ASP A 70 4.03 10.42 -23.22
CA ASP A 70 5.42 10.31 -22.76
C ASP A 70 5.91 11.64 -22.17
N ILE A 71 6.56 11.55 -21.01
CA ILE A 71 7.17 12.69 -20.33
C ILE A 71 8.60 12.84 -20.87
N PRO A 72 8.97 13.98 -21.47
CA PRO A 72 10.35 14.24 -21.88
C PRO A 72 11.30 14.15 -20.69
N LEU A 73 12.50 13.61 -20.90
CA LEU A 73 13.48 13.37 -19.83
C LEU A 73 13.88 14.67 -19.12
N GLU A 74 13.82 15.81 -19.82
CA GLU A 74 14.12 17.13 -19.25
C GLU A 74 13.09 17.58 -18.21
N LYS A 75 11.88 16.99 -18.23
CA LYS A 75 10.82 17.25 -17.25
C LYS A 75 10.83 16.28 -16.09
N VAL A 76 11.65 15.24 -16.13
CA VAL A 76 11.80 14.30 -15.00
C VAL A 76 12.72 14.94 -13.96
N PRO A 77 12.29 15.06 -12.69
CA PRO A 77 13.15 15.57 -11.62
C PRO A 77 14.44 14.75 -11.52
N ARG A 78 15.59 15.43 -11.47
CA ARG A 78 16.91 14.79 -11.33
C ARG A 78 17.29 14.51 -9.88
N GLU A 79 16.75 15.32 -8.97
CA GLU A 79 16.98 15.17 -7.54
C GLU A 79 15.95 14.19 -6.94
N PRO A 80 16.36 13.33 -5.99
CA PRO A 80 15.44 12.45 -5.29
C PRO A 80 14.35 13.22 -4.54
N VAL A 81 13.20 12.59 -4.36
CA VAL A 81 12.11 13.15 -3.55
C VAL A 81 12.59 13.31 -2.10
N THR A 82 12.23 14.42 -1.45
CA THR A 82 12.61 14.67 -0.07
C THR A 82 11.99 13.64 0.87
N LEU A 83 12.81 13.00 1.70
CA LEU A 83 12.36 12.12 2.77
C LEU A 83 12.16 12.89 4.08
N PRO A 84 11.39 12.35 5.04
CA PRO A 84 11.33 12.89 6.40
C PRO A 84 12.72 13.00 7.05
N GLU A 85 12.85 13.91 8.02
CA GLU A 85 14.09 14.12 8.75
C GLU A 85 14.58 12.83 9.41
N GLY A 86 15.89 12.57 9.31
CA GLY A 86 16.53 11.35 9.85
C GLY A 86 16.59 10.18 8.87
N TYR A 87 15.98 10.29 7.68
CA TYR A 87 16.05 9.28 6.63
C TYR A 87 16.84 9.77 5.41
N TYR A 88 17.41 8.83 4.67
CA TYR A 88 18.14 9.10 3.45
C TYR A 88 17.88 7.98 2.42
N TRP A 89 18.03 8.31 1.15
CA TRP A 89 17.97 7.31 0.07
C TRP A 89 19.24 6.48 0.08
N SER A 90 19.08 5.15 -0.03
CA SER A 90 20.20 4.21 -0.10
C SER A 90 20.04 3.32 -1.34
N GLU A 91 21.12 3.17 -2.11
CA GLU A 91 21.19 2.20 -3.21
C GLU A 91 21.67 0.86 -2.64
N ILE A 92 20.99 -0.22 -3.01
CA ILE A 92 21.27 -1.54 -2.44
C ILE A 92 21.95 -2.43 -3.48
N ASN A 93 23.14 -2.93 -3.14
CA ASN A 93 23.86 -3.92 -3.93
C ASN A 93 23.45 -5.33 -3.54
N VAL A 94 22.78 -6.05 -4.44
CA VAL A 94 22.32 -7.43 -4.21
C VAL A 94 23.44 -8.47 -4.22
N ASP A 95 24.60 -8.13 -4.79
CA ASP A 95 25.79 -9.01 -4.78
C ASP A 95 26.61 -8.88 -3.48
N ASP A 96 26.28 -7.89 -2.65
CA ASP A 96 26.83 -7.75 -1.30
C ASP A 96 25.95 -8.52 -0.30
N GLU A 97 26.48 -9.63 0.22
CA GLU A 97 25.76 -10.50 1.16
C GLU A 97 25.28 -9.75 2.42
N ALA A 98 25.99 -8.72 2.87
CA ALA A 98 25.59 -7.96 4.06
C ALA A 98 24.33 -7.13 3.80
N GLN A 99 24.29 -6.44 2.66
CA GLN A 99 23.13 -5.61 2.26
C GLN A 99 21.94 -6.48 1.87
N LEU A 100 22.17 -7.61 1.20
CA LEU A 100 21.13 -8.56 0.88
C LEU A 100 20.48 -9.13 2.15
N LYS A 101 21.28 -9.43 3.18
CA LYS A 101 20.79 -9.89 4.48
C LYS A 101 19.95 -8.82 5.19
N GLU A 102 20.32 -7.55 5.05
CA GLU A 102 19.53 -6.43 5.58
C GLU A 102 18.15 -6.34 4.92
N ILE A 103 18.08 -6.37 3.58
CA ILE A 103 16.79 -6.42 2.86
C ILE A 103 15.98 -7.62 3.28
N HIS A 104 16.59 -8.81 3.31
CA HIS A 104 15.91 -10.04 3.68
C HIS A 104 15.27 -9.88 5.07
N ASN A 105 16.04 -9.41 6.05
CA ASN A 105 15.52 -9.19 7.40
C ASN A 105 14.39 -8.15 7.45
N LEU A 106 14.53 -7.03 6.70
CA LEU A 106 13.49 -6.01 6.60
C LEU A 106 12.17 -6.61 6.09
N LEU A 107 12.23 -7.37 5.01
CA LEU A 107 11.04 -7.97 4.39
C LEU A 107 10.44 -9.08 5.27
N SER A 108 11.25 -10.02 5.76
CA SER A 108 10.75 -11.13 6.58
C SER A 108 10.00 -10.66 7.84
N VAL A 109 10.43 -9.54 8.43
CA VAL A 109 9.81 -9.00 9.64
C VAL A 109 8.60 -8.11 9.34
N ASN A 110 8.62 -7.33 8.25
CA ASN A 110 7.65 -6.24 8.04
C ASN A 110 6.71 -6.42 6.83
N TYR A 111 6.83 -7.48 6.04
CA TYR A 111 6.10 -7.61 4.77
C TYR A 111 4.72 -8.27 4.88
N VAL A 112 4.46 -9.08 5.91
CA VAL A 112 3.19 -9.82 6.05
C VAL A 112 2.35 -9.18 7.17
N GLU A 113 1.16 -8.71 6.82
CA GLU A 113 0.16 -8.12 7.72
C GLU A 113 -1.05 -9.06 7.96
N ASP A 114 -0.92 -10.35 7.62
CA ASP A 114 -2.02 -11.31 7.84
C ASP A 114 -2.39 -11.39 9.32
N VAL A 115 -3.68 -11.28 9.59
CA VAL A 115 -4.26 -11.16 10.93
C VAL A 115 -3.92 -12.36 11.83
N ASP A 116 -3.67 -13.52 11.21
CA ASP A 116 -3.43 -14.79 11.90
C ASP A 116 -1.94 -15.17 11.97
N GLU A 117 -1.02 -14.41 11.36
CA GLU A 117 0.44 -14.63 11.34
C GLU A 117 0.89 -16.10 11.15
N MET A 118 0.11 -16.92 10.43
CA MET A 118 0.32 -18.37 10.45
C MET A 118 1.56 -18.84 9.68
N PHE A 119 2.10 -18.01 8.78
CA PHE A 119 3.31 -18.34 8.01
C PHE A 119 4.16 -17.10 7.68
N ARG A 120 5.49 -17.30 7.68
CA ARG A 120 6.53 -16.39 7.17
C ARG A 120 7.55 -17.19 6.38
#